data_AF-A0A2I0TGT8-F1
#
_entry.id   AF-A0A2I0TGT8-F1
#
_cell.length_a   1.000
_cell.length_b   1.000
_cell.length_c   1.000
_cell.angle_alpha   90.00
_cell.angle_beta   90.00
_cell.angle_gamma   90.00
#
_symmetry.space_group_name_H-M   'P 1'
#
loop_
_entity.id
_entity.type
_entity.pdbx_description
1 polymer ?
#
loop_
_entity_poly.entity_id
_entity_poly.type
_entity_poly.pdbx_seq_one_letter_code
_entity_poly.pdbx_strand_id
1 'polypeptide(L)'
;MEACRVDDESFSGFSDFTGNMGQCKSLEYQHLPAHKFLEEGESYLTLAVEVALIGLGQQRIMPDGLYAQEKVCRNEEQLISKLQEIELDDTLVKIFRKQAVFLLEAGPYSGLGEVVHRESVPMHTFAKYLFTSLLPHDAELAYKTALRAMRLLVLESTAPLGDMSRPHHIASVVPNRYPRWFTLSHIESQQCELASTMLTAAKGDVRRLETVLESIQKNIYSSSHIFKLAQDAFKIATLMDSLPDITLLKVSLELGLQTVLTAALSLPSSKSCMAQNVRRSYRRHSDDTIIHTEVSMNTVISKVTE
;
A
#
# COMPACT_ATOMS: atom_id res chain seq x y z
N MET A 1 23.30 16.96 25.81
CA MET A 1 22.52 17.04 27.05
C MET A 1 21.92 15.65 27.25
N GLU A 2 22.69 14.78 27.89
CA GLU A 2 22.25 13.47 28.38
C GLU A 2 21.28 13.65 29.55
N ALA A 3 20.26 12.81 29.65
CA ALA A 3 20.30 11.65 30.56
C ALA A 3 18.94 10.92 30.55
N CYS A 4 18.99 9.62 30.27
CA CYS A 4 17.93 8.65 30.55
C CYS A 4 17.64 8.59 32.06
N ARG A 5 16.41 8.24 32.46
CA ARG A 5 16.15 7.16 33.44
C ARG A 5 14.80 6.50 33.19
N VAL A 6 14.86 5.18 33.13
CA VAL A 6 13.79 4.19 33.26
C VAL A 6 13.42 4.14 34.74
N ASP A 7 12.13 4.02 35.06
CA ASP A 7 11.67 3.14 36.15
C ASP A 7 10.17 2.82 36.01
N ASP A 8 9.98 1.52 35.93
CA ASP A 8 8.87 0.60 36.13
C ASP A 8 7.63 1.00 36.97
N GLU A 9 6.55 0.28 36.60
CA GLU A 9 5.57 -0.39 37.48
C GLU A 9 4.30 0.36 37.97
N SER A 10 3.18 -0.22 37.50
CA SER A 10 1.92 -0.51 38.21
C SER A 10 1.04 0.62 38.78
N PHE A 11 0.01 0.92 37.98
CA PHE A 11 -1.42 1.03 38.33
C PHE A 11 -1.78 0.93 39.82
N SER A 12 -2.15 2.06 40.44
CA SER A 12 -3.16 2.09 41.49
C SER A 12 -3.69 3.51 41.72
N GLY A 13 -4.99 3.63 41.97
CA GLY A 13 -5.50 4.69 42.82
C GLY A 13 -6.12 5.89 42.14
N PHE A 14 -7.29 5.68 41.55
CA PHE A 14 -8.38 6.63 41.59
C PHE A 14 -8.58 7.10 43.05
N SER A 15 -8.28 8.36 43.37
CA SER A 15 -9.06 9.15 44.34
C SER A 15 -8.49 10.55 44.43
N ASP A 16 -9.30 11.51 43.99
CA ASP A 16 -9.21 12.88 44.46
C ASP A 16 -9.23 12.97 45.98
N PHE A 17 -8.75 14.14 46.42
CA PHE A 17 -9.21 14.97 47.53
C PHE A 17 -8.17 15.26 48.63
N THR A 18 -7.88 16.57 48.71
CA THR A 18 -7.32 17.37 49.81
C THR A 18 -5.85 17.78 49.72
N GLY A 19 -5.61 19.10 49.63
CA GLY A 19 -4.35 19.70 50.06
C GLY A 19 -3.77 20.82 49.19
N ASN A 20 -4.44 21.96 49.16
CA ASN A 20 -3.99 23.24 48.58
C ASN A 20 -2.62 23.73 49.11
N MET A 21 -1.61 23.97 48.25
CA MET A 21 -0.67 25.12 48.29
C MET A 21 0.37 25.04 47.15
N GLY A 22 0.47 26.08 46.30
CA GLY A 22 1.65 26.32 45.44
C GLY A 22 1.36 26.55 43.96
N GLN A 23 0.80 27.72 43.63
CA GLN A 23 0.45 28.13 42.28
C GLN A 23 1.64 28.21 41.31
N CYS A 24 1.56 27.48 40.21
CA CYS A 24 2.03 27.93 38.90
C CYS A 24 0.79 28.03 38.00
N LYS A 25 0.21 29.23 37.89
CA LYS A 25 -0.97 29.48 37.04
C LYS A 25 -0.53 29.57 35.58
N SER A 26 -0.91 28.58 34.77
CA SER A 26 -1.47 28.72 33.41
C SER A 26 -1.39 27.40 32.63
N LEU A 27 -2.51 26.68 32.59
CA LEU A 27 -3.19 26.20 31.38
C LEU A 27 -4.48 25.54 31.86
N GLU A 28 -5.47 26.36 32.21
CA GLU A 28 -6.81 25.85 32.46
C GLU A 28 -7.50 25.69 31.09
N TYR A 29 -7.40 24.50 30.51
CA TYR A 29 -8.16 24.12 29.34
C TYR A 29 -9.64 24.04 29.72
N GLN A 30 -10.46 24.95 29.19
CA GLN A 30 -11.91 24.91 29.39
C GLN A 30 -12.61 24.62 28.06
N HIS A 31 -13.17 23.42 27.94
CA HIS A 31 -13.90 22.96 26.77
C HIS A 31 -15.37 23.44 26.80
N LEU A 32 -15.88 23.94 25.67
CA LEU A 32 -17.28 24.31 25.44
C LEU A 32 -18.20 23.08 25.31
N PRO A 33 -19.51 23.23 25.58
CA PRO A 33 -20.50 22.20 25.29
C PRO A 33 -20.65 22.03 23.77
N ALA A 34 -20.21 20.87 23.25
CA ALA A 34 -20.17 20.52 21.83
C ALA A 34 -21.53 20.58 21.09
N HIS A 35 -22.62 20.62 21.85
CA HIS A 35 -23.98 20.38 21.37
C HIS A 35 -24.56 21.48 20.46
N LYS A 36 -23.84 22.59 20.23
CA LYS A 36 -24.29 23.71 19.35
C LYS A 36 -23.54 23.82 18.02
N PHE A 37 -22.45 23.07 17.84
CA PHE A 37 -21.60 23.15 16.64
C PHE A 37 -21.51 21.83 15.87
N LEU A 38 -21.83 20.71 16.51
CA LEU A 38 -21.89 19.42 15.85
C LEU A 38 -23.15 19.38 14.99
N GLU A 39 -22.98 19.16 13.69
CA GLU A 39 -24.10 18.87 12.80
C GLU A 39 -24.81 17.58 13.25
N GLU A 40 -26.04 17.38 12.80
CA GLU A 40 -26.86 16.23 13.18
C GLU A 40 -26.16 14.92 12.75
N GLY A 41 -25.59 14.19 13.73
CA GLY A 41 -24.83 12.96 13.50
C GLY A 41 -23.32 13.07 13.74
N GLU A 42 -22.79 14.26 14.05
CA GLU A 42 -21.39 14.42 14.42
C GLU A 42 -21.14 14.13 15.91
N SER A 43 -20.07 13.37 16.18
CA SER A 43 -19.54 13.06 17.50
C SER A 43 -18.04 13.35 17.53
N TYR A 44 -17.45 13.41 18.72
CA TYR A 44 -15.99 13.53 18.84
C TYR A 44 -15.23 12.37 18.15
N LEU A 45 -15.81 11.17 18.16
CA LEU A 45 -15.25 10.01 17.48
C LEU A 45 -15.25 10.21 15.96
N THR A 46 -16.40 10.58 15.39
CA THR A 46 -16.52 10.78 13.94
C THR A 46 -15.61 11.91 13.46
N LEU A 47 -15.49 12.99 14.23
CA LEU A 47 -14.58 14.09 13.93
C LEU A 47 -13.11 13.64 14.02
N ALA A 48 -12.74 12.89 15.06
CA ALA A 48 -11.38 12.37 15.21
C ALA A 48 -10.98 11.45 14.06
N VAL A 49 -11.89 10.56 13.63
CA VAL A 49 -11.69 9.70 12.47
C VAL A 49 -11.57 10.51 11.19
N GLU A 50 -12.45 11.49 10.96
CA GLU A 50 -12.40 12.34 9.77
C GLU A 50 -11.06 13.09 9.69
N VAL A 51 -10.61 13.71 10.79
CA VAL A 51 -9.32 14.40 10.86
C VAL A 51 -8.15 13.44 10.63
N ALA A 52 -8.21 12.23 11.18
CA ALA A 52 -7.18 11.22 10.95
C ALA A 52 -7.10 10.80 9.48
N LEU A 53 -8.24 10.60 8.81
CA LEU A 53 -8.30 10.29 7.37
C LEU A 53 -7.75 11.43 6.52
N ILE A 54 -8.06 12.69 6.85
CA ILE A 54 -7.52 13.88 6.17
C ILE A 54 -5.99 13.94 6.35
N GLY A 55 -5.50 13.75 7.58
CA GLY A 55 -4.07 13.81 7.88
C GLY A 55 -3.27 12.69 7.23
N LEU A 56 -3.81 11.47 7.20
CA LEU A 56 -3.22 10.35 6.45
C LEU A 56 -3.26 10.61 4.95
N GLY A 57 -4.35 11.20 4.47
CA GLY A 57 -4.69 11.58 3.10
C GLY A 57 -3.84 12.66 2.44
N GLN A 58 -3.14 13.45 3.25
CA GLN A 58 -2.45 14.64 2.78
C GLN A 58 -1.20 14.31 1.98
N GLN A 59 -1.07 14.95 0.81
CA GLN A 59 0.15 14.90 0.02
C GLN A 59 1.30 15.58 0.78
N ARG A 60 2.40 14.84 0.97
CA ARG A 60 3.61 15.33 1.65
C ARG A 60 4.85 14.91 0.88
N ILE A 61 5.86 15.77 0.84
CA ILE A 61 7.17 15.44 0.27
C ILE A 61 7.87 14.48 1.22
N MET A 62 8.56 13.47 0.68
CA MET A 62 9.38 12.56 1.47
C MET A 62 10.49 13.35 2.18
N PRO A 63 10.60 13.28 3.53
CA PRO A 63 11.63 14.02 4.24
C PRO A 63 13.03 13.49 3.95
N ASP A 64 14.03 14.35 4.16
CA ASP A 64 15.43 13.99 4.03
C ASP A 64 15.93 13.16 5.22
N GLY A 65 16.71 12.13 4.92
CA GLY A 65 17.39 11.29 5.90
C GLY A 65 16.59 10.07 6.34
N LEU A 66 17.30 8.94 6.51
CA LEU A 66 16.73 7.63 6.84
C LEU A 66 15.77 7.70 8.05
N TYR A 67 16.21 8.31 9.16
CA TYR A 67 15.40 8.39 10.37
C TYR A 67 14.07 9.13 10.17
N ALA A 68 14.08 10.23 9.42
CA ALA A 68 12.87 11.00 9.15
C ALA A 68 11.89 10.21 8.27
N GLN A 69 12.43 9.50 7.26
CA GLN A 69 11.63 8.63 6.39
C GLN A 69 11.00 7.47 7.18
N GLU A 70 11.79 6.75 7.98
CA GLU A 70 11.29 5.68 8.84
C GLU A 70 10.28 6.17 9.87
N LYS A 71 10.47 7.39 10.41
CA LYS A 71 9.52 8.00 11.34
C LYS A 71 8.18 8.28 10.67
N VAL A 72 8.20 8.79 9.43
CA VAL A 72 6.96 9.02 8.66
C VAL A 72 6.22 7.72 8.41
N CYS A 73 6.91 6.66 7.96
CA CYS A 73 6.29 5.34 7.75
C CYS A 73 5.69 4.76 9.04
N ARG A 74 6.45 4.78 10.15
CA ARG A 74 5.99 4.26 11.44
C ARG A 74 4.79 5.03 12.00
N ASN A 75 4.80 6.36 11.87
CA ASN A 75 3.69 7.19 12.36
C ASN A 75 2.40 6.90 11.59
N GLU A 76 2.50 6.72 10.27
CA GLU A 76 1.36 6.32 9.44
C GLU A 76 0.82 4.95 9.86
N GLU A 77 1.69 3.95 10.01
CA GLU A 77 1.31 2.60 10.45
C GLU A 77 0.64 2.61 11.84
N GLN A 78 1.20 3.35 12.80
CA GLN A 78 0.64 3.46 14.15
C GLN A 78 -0.75 4.08 14.17
N LEU A 79 -0.95 5.15 13.39
CA LEU A 79 -2.27 5.79 13.29
C LEU A 79 -3.28 4.86 12.62
N ILE A 80 -2.88 4.14 11.56
CA ILE A 80 -3.73 3.13 10.91
C ILE A 80 -4.10 2.02 11.89
N SER A 81 -3.16 1.51 12.68
CA SER A 81 -3.46 0.49 13.71
C SER A 81 -4.51 0.98 14.71
N LYS A 82 -4.46 2.26 15.12
CA LYS A 82 -5.49 2.85 15.98
C LYS A 82 -6.84 2.99 15.30
N LEU A 83 -6.87 3.31 14.01
CA LEU A 83 -8.12 3.36 13.26
C LEU A 83 -8.71 1.97 13.00
N GLN A 84 -7.89 0.91 12.95
CA GLN A 84 -8.36 -0.47 12.82
C GLN A 84 -9.01 -1.03 14.09
N GLU A 85 -8.72 -0.45 15.25
CA GLU A 85 -9.37 -0.80 16.52
C GLU A 85 -10.84 -0.31 16.60
N ILE A 86 -11.26 0.56 15.66
CA ILE A 86 -12.59 1.18 15.65
C ILE A 86 -13.54 0.38 14.74
N GLU A 87 -14.69 0.01 15.27
CA GLU A 87 -15.78 -0.61 14.48
C GLU A 87 -16.48 0.43 13.59
N LEU A 88 -16.69 0.10 12.32
CA LEU A 88 -17.32 1.00 11.34
C LEU A 88 -18.83 0.88 11.38
N ASP A 89 -19.50 1.89 11.94
CA ASP A 89 -20.95 2.08 11.85
C ASP A 89 -21.35 2.83 10.57
N ASP A 90 -22.65 2.95 10.30
CA ASP A 90 -23.16 3.62 9.10
C ASP A 90 -22.69 5.08 8.98
N THR A 91 -22.49 5.76 10.11
CA THR A 91 -22.03 7.15 10.17
C THR A 91 -20.57 7.25 9.75
N LEU A 92 -19.71 6.41 10.31
CA LEU A 92 -18.29 6.32 9.93
C LEU A 92 -18.16 5.87 8.47
N VAL A 93 -18.95 4.91 7.99
CA VAL A 93 -18.94 4.50 6.58
C VAL A 93 -19.29 5.68 5.64
N LYS A 94 -20.20 6.57 6.03
CA LYS A 94 -20.47 7.81 5.27
C LYS A 94 -19.24 8.73 5.24
N ILE A 95 -18.54 8.86 6.36
CA ILE A 95 -17.32 9.67 6.46
C ILE A 95 -16.19 9.07 5.61
N PHE A 96 -15.96 7.76 5.68
CA PHE A 96 -14.97 7.08 4.84
C PHE A 96 -15.26 7.29 3.34
N ARG A 97 -16.53 7.17 2.92
CA ARG A 97 -16.93 7.42 1.53
C ARG A 97 -16.68 8.87 1.12
N LYS A 98 -17.14 9.84 1.93
CA LYS A 98 -16.91 11.27 1.72
C LYS A 98 -15.42 11.58 1.58
N GLN A 99 -14.60 11.07 2.50
CA GLN A 99 -13.16 11.30 2.50
C GLN A 99 -12.46 10.62 1.32
N ALA A 100 -12.83 9.40 0.94
CA ALA A 100 -12.25 8.75 -0.25
C ALA A 100 -12.59 9.49 -1.56
N VAL A 101 -13.81 10.01 -1.69
CA VAL A 101 -14.19 10.88 -2.84
C VAL A 101 -13.35 12.15 -2.83
N PHE A 102 -13.23 12.83 -1.69
CA PHE A 102 -12.37 14.00 -1.57
C PHE A 102 -10.92 13.69 -1.87
N LEU A 103 -10.37 12.55 -1.46
CA LEU A 103 -9.00 12.20 -1.82
C LEU A 103 -8.81 12.02 -3.33
N LEU A 104 -9.81 11.51 -4.04
CA LEU A 104 -9.73 11.32 -5.49
C LEU A 104 -9.90 12.61 -6.29
N GLU A 105 -10.72 13.53 -5.78
CA GLU A 105 -11.12 14.79 -6.44
C GLU A 105 -10.34 16.01 -5.96
N ALA A 106 -9.80 15.98 -4.75
CA ALA A 106 -9.00 17.08 -4.22
C ALA A 106 -7.74 17.22 -5.06
N GLY A 107 -7.44 18.48 -5.38
CA GLY A 107 -6.29 18.87 -6.19
C GLY A 107 -4.94 18.58 -5.50
N PRO A 108 -3.92 19.43 -5.66
CA PRO A 108 -2.52 19.11 -5.35
C PRO A 108 -2.20 18.85 -3.86
N TYR A 109 -3.19 18.88 -2.98
CA TYR A 109 -3.05 18.64 -1.54
C TYR A 109 -3.43 17.21 -1.12
N SER A 110 -4.11 16.46 -2.00
CA SER A 110 -4.42 15.04 -1.75
C SER A 110 -3.34 14.17 -2.36
N GLY A 111 -2.83 13.21 -1.59
CA GLY A 111 -1.84 12.27 -2.11
C GLY A 111 -2.44 11.19 -3.02
N LEU A 112 -3.77 11.16 -3.18
CA LEU A 112 -4.49 10.35 -4.18
C LEU A 112 -5.11 11.21 -5.30
N GLY A 113 -4.75 12.48 -5.38
CA GLY A 113 -5.21 13.39 -6.42
C GLY A 113 -4.79 12.93 -7.83
N GLU A 114 -5.35 13.58 -8.86
CA GLU A 114 -5.00 13.28 -10.25
C GLU A 114 -3.53 13.59 -10.53
N VAL A 115 -3.05 14.72 -10.01
CA VAL A 115 -1.67 15.19 -10.10
C VAL A 115 -1.05 15.15 -8.71
N VAL A 116 -0.02 14.33 -8.54
CA VAL A 116 0.75 14.19 -7.31
C VAL A 116 2.22 14.48 -7.62
N HIS A 117 2.91 15.16 -6.71
CA HIS A 117 4.33 15.48 -6.89
C HIS A 117 5.16 14.19 -6.90
N ARG A 118 6.17 14.11 -7.78
CA ARG A 118 6.97 12.89 -7.98
C ARG A 118 7.69 12.42 -6.72
N GLU A 119 8.07 13.36 -5.87
CA GLU A 119 8.75 13.09 -4.60
C GLU A 119 7.78 12.99 -3.40
N SER A 120 6.48 12.90 -3.65
CA SER A 120 5.52 12.69 -2.58
C SER A 120 5.58 11.28 -2.01
N VAL A 121 5.38 11.19 -0.70
CA VAL A 121 5.31 9.91 0.02
C VAL A 121 4.15 9.09 -0.55
N PRO A 122 4.40 7.89 -1.11
CA PRO A 122 3.34 7.01 -1.57
C PRO A 122 2.51 6.49 -0.41
N MET A 123 1.20 6.32 -0.63
CA MET A 123 0.22 6.07 0.44
C MET A 123 -0.34 4.65 0.39
N HIS A 124 0.49 3.66 0.03
CA HIS A 124 0.02 2.30 -0.22
C HIS A 124 -0.62 1.66 1.03
N THR A 125 -0.04 1.90 2.22
CA THR A 125 -0.55 1.38 3.49
C THR A 125 -1.90 2.00 3.85
N PHE A 126 -2.02 3.33 3.77
CA PHE A 126 -3.29 4.01 3.97
C PHE A 126 -4.36 3.63 2.94
N ALA A 127 -3.99 3.50 1.67
CA ALA A 127 -4.92 3.07 0.63
C ALA A 127 -5.39 1.62 0.83
N LYS A 128 -4.52 0.73 1.33
CA LYS A 128 -4.91 -0.63 1.72
C LYS A 128 -5.94 -0.59 2.84
N TYR A 129 -5.73 0.25 3.85
CA TYR A 129 -6.69 0.45 4.93
C TYR A 129 -8.05 0.93 4.39
N LEU A 130 -8.07 2.03 3.61
CA LEU A 130 -9.28 2.55 2.97
C LEU A 130 -9.98 1.49 2.11
N PHE A 131 -9.21 0.73 1.32
CA PHE A 131 -9.73 -0.34 0.48
C PHE A 131 -10.45 -1.40 1.32
N THR A 132 -9.79 -1.93 2.36
CA THR A 132 -10.40 -2.95 3.22
C THR A 132 -11.62 -2.44 3.98
N SER A 133 -11.60 -1.19 4.42
CA SER A 133 -12.71 -0.55 5.13
C SER A 133 -13.91 -0.27 4.22
N LEU A 134 -13.68 0.14 2.97
CA LEU A 134 -14.76 0.52 2.04
C LEU A 134 -15.30 -0.65 1.22
N LEU A 135 -14.51 -1.70 0.99
CA LEU A 135 -14.88 -2.82 0.10
C LEU A 135 -16.26 -3.43 0.41
N PRO A 136 -16.68 -3.65 1.68
CA PRO A 136 -18.00 -4.20 1.99
C PRO A 136 -19.16 -3.25 1.70
N HIS A 137 -18.90 -1.95 1.53
CA HIS A 137 -19.93 -0.90 1.47
C HIS A 137 -20.00 -0.20 0.11
N ASP A 138 -18.86 0.01 -0.54
CA ASP A 138 -18.73 0.62 -1.86
C ASP A 138 -17.46 0.10 -2.55
N ALA A 139 -17.63 -1.04 -3.23
CA ALA A 139 -16.53 -1.68 -3.91
C ALA A 139 -15.95 -0.83 -5.05
N GLU A 140 -16.78 -0.09 -5.78
CA GLU A 140 -16.30 0.74 -6.90
C GLU A 140 -15.37 1.85 -6.40
N LEU A 141 -15.79 2.57 -5.34
CA LEU A 141 -14.95 3.59 -4.71
C LEU A 141 -13.67 3.00 -4.11
N ALA A 142 -13.77 1.83 -3.47
CA ALA A 142 -12.60 1.13 -2.92
C ALA A 142 -11.56 0.82 -4.01
N TYR A 143 -11.98 0.18 -5.12
CA TYR A 143 -11.08 -0.13 -6.23
C TYR A 143 -10.51 1.14 -6.87
N LYS A 144 -11.33 2.17 -7.10
CA LYS A 144 -10.86 3.45 -7.65
C LYS A 144 -9.76 4.08 -6.78
N THR A 145 -9.94 4.06 -5.46
CA THR A 145 -8.97 4.57 -4.47
C THR A 145 -7.67 3.76 -4.48
N ALA A 146 -7.77 2.43 -4.45
CA ALA A 146 -6.62 1.54 -4.43
C ALA A 146 -5.82 1.57 -5.75
N LEU A 147 -6.50 1.54 -6.90
CA LEU A 147 -5.88 1.66 -8.22
C LEU A 147 -5.15 3.00 -8.38
N ARG A 148 -5.71 4.08 -7.83
CA ARG A 148 -5.06 5.39 -7.84
C ARG A 148 -3.79 5.40 -6.98
N ALA A 149 -3.85 4.80 -5.80
CA ALA A 149 -2.74 4.71 -4.87
C ALA A 149 -1.60 3.78 -5.32
N MET A 150 -1.89 2.84 -6.22
CA MET A 150 -0.88 1.94 -6.80
C MET A 150 0.22 2.66 -7.58
N ARG A 151 -0.01 3.91 -8.01
CA ARG A 151 0.97 4.73 -8.73
C ARG A 151 2.21 4.99 -7.88
N LEU A 152 3.39 4.72 -8.43
CA LEU A 152 4.68 5.02 -7.81
C LEU A 152 5.47 6.00 -8.68
N LEU A 153 5.09 7.28 -8.59
CA LEU A 153 5.52 8.36 -9.50
C LEU A 153 7.03 8.66 -9.48
N VAL A 154 7.74 8.20 -8.43
CA VAL A 154 9.20 8.36 -8.34
C VAL A 154 9.94 7.56 -9.42
N LEU A 155 9.34 6.48 -9.95
CA LEU A 155 9.97 5.58 -10.92
C LEU A 155 9.71 5.97 -12.38
N GLU A 156 8.79 6.89 -12.66
CA GLU A 156 8.37 7.25 -14.04
C GLU A 156 9.40 8.08 -14.84
N SER A 157 10.59 8.36 -14.30
CA SER A 157 11.61 9.23 -14.94
C SER A 157 12.52 8.54 -15.96
N THR A 158 12.30 7.27 -16.31
CA THR A 158 13.16 6.49 -17.23
C THR A 158 12.70 6.44 -18.69
N ALA A 159 11.64 7.15 -19.09
CA ALA A 159 11.33 7.31 -20.51
C ALA A 159 12.07 8.55 -21.07
N PRO A 160 13.16 8.40 -21.85
CA PRO A 160 13.66 9.50 -22.65
C PRO A 160 12.67 9.67 -23.80
N LEU A 161 11.75 10.63 -23.68
CA LEU A 161 11.10 11.16 -24.87
C LEU A 161 12.21 11.89 -25.64
N GLY A 162 12.66 11.25 -26.72
CA GLY A 162 13.74 11.75 -27.55
C GLY A 162 13.38 13.13 -28.10
N ASP A 163 14.08 14.16 -27.63
CA ASP A 163 14.12 15.45 -28.30
C ASP A 163 15.58 15.83 -28.55
N MET A 164 16.06 15.40 -29.72
CA MET A 164 17.39 15.69 -30.26
C MET A 164 17.40 17.08 -30.88
N SER A 165 17.40 18.14 -30.08
CA SER A 165 17.89 19.46 -30.54
C SER A 165 18.03 20.50 -29.43
N ARG A 166 19.23 20.64 -28.84
CA ARG A 166 19.78 21.94 -28.39
C ARG A 166 21.22 21.81 -27.86
N PRO A 167 22.19 22.57 -28.38
CA PRO A 167 23.56 22.56 -27.86
C PRO A 167 23.81 23.83 -27.04
N HIS A 168 23.64 23.82 -25.72
CA HIS A 168 24.21 24.88 -24.87
C HIS A 168 24.68 24.34 -23.51
N HIS A 169 26.00 24.41 -23.31
CA HIS A 169 26.69 24.22 -22.04
C HIS A 169 26.32 25.32 -21.04
N ILE A 170 25.81 24.93 -19.86
CA ILE A 170 26.03 25.54 -18.53
C ILE A 170 25.66 24.44 -17.50
N ALA A 171 26.57 24.13 -16.58
CA ALA A 171 26.43 23.28 -15.40
C ALA A 171 25.32 22.21 -15.44
N SER A 172 25.69 21.01 -15.91
CA SER A 172 24.90 19.79 -15.75
C SER A 172 24.79 19.42 -14.26
N VAL A 173 23.87 20.07 -13.53
CA VAL A 173 23.23 19.46 -12.36
C VAL A 173 22.31 18.40 -12.95
N VAL A 174 22.89 17.22 -13.18
CA VAL A 174 22.18 16.01 -13.57
C VAL A 174 20.96 15.86 -12.65
N PRO A 175 19.70 15.99 -13.12
CA PRO A 175 18.53 15.73 -12.29
C PRO A 175 18.40 14.23 -11.95
N ASN A 176 19.31 13.41 -12.48
CA ASN A 176 19.26 11.95 -12.49
C ASN A 176 19.82 11.28 -11.23
N ARG A 177 19.84 11.98 -10.08
CA ARG A 177 19.97 11.27 -8.80
C ARG A 177 18.56 10.96 -8.34
N TYR A 178 18.18 9.69 -8.48
CA TYR A 178 17.06 9.11 -7.74
C TYR A 178 17.05 9.72 -6.33
N PRO A 179 15.91 10.25 -5.85
CA PRO A 179 15.85 10.74 -4.49
C PRO A 179 16.26 9.58 -3.57
N ARG A 180 17.07 9.87 -2.55
CA ARG A 180 17.61 8.86 -1.63
C ARG A 180 16.49 8.41 -0.67
N TRP A 181 15.55 7.66 -1.21
CA TRP A 181 14.46 7.03 -0.47
C TRP A 181 15.00 5.72 0.10
N PHE A 182 15.59 5.81 1.29
CA PHE A 182 16.14 4.64 1.97
C PHE A 182 15.03 3.64 2.35
N THR A 183 13.80 4.13 2.49
CA THR A 183 12.60 3.32 2.74
C THR A 183 11.95 2.77 1.47
N LEU A 184 12.55 2.93 0.28
CA LEU A 184 11.96 2.48 -0.99
C LEU A 184 11.58 0.99 -0.98
N SER A 185 12.45 0.13 -0.44
CA SER A 185 12.15 -1.30 -0.34
C SER A 185 10.92 -1.60 0.52
N HIS A 186 10.68 -0.81 1.58
CA HIS A 186 9.48 -0.92 2.41
C HIS A 186 8.24 -0.48 1.63
N ILE A 187 8.34 0.64 0.92
CA ILE A 187 7.27 1.20 0.08
C ILE A 187 6.86 0.21 -1.02
N GLU A 188 7.82 -0.39 -1.73
CA GLU A 188 7.55 -1.42 -2.75
C GLU A 188 6.87 -2.65 -2.15
N SER A 189 7.25 -3.04 -0.94
CA SER A 189 6.59 -4.14 -0.23
C SER A 189 5.13 -3.80 0.10
N GLN A 190 4.86 -2.57 0.56
CA GLN A 190 3.50 -2.08 0.81
C GLN A 190 2.66 -1.98 -0.47
N GLN A 191 3.28 -1.57 -1.60
CA GLN A 191 2.64 -1.57 -2.91
C GLN A 191 2.24 -2.99 -3.34
N CYS A 192 3.14 -3.96 -3.14
CA CYS A 192 2.87 -5.37 -3.42
C CYS A 192 1.76 -5.93 -2.52
N GLU A 193 1.70 -5.57 -1.24
CA GLU A 193 0.62 -5.99 -0.35
C GLU A 193 -0.73 -5.42 -0.75
N LEU A 194 -0.79 -4.14 -1.17
CA LEU A 194 -2.00 -3.52 -1.70
C LEU A 194 -2.51 -4.29 -2.92
N ALA A 195 -1.62 -4.59 -3.88
CA ALA A 195 -1.96 -5.35 -5.07
C ALA A 195 -2.48 -6.77 -4.74
N SER A 196 -1.81 -7.49 -3.82
CA SER A 196 -2.25 -8.82 -3.39
C SER A 196 -3.62 -8.79 -2.71
N THR A 197 -3.89 -7.74 -1.92
CA THR A 197 -5.20 -7.50 -1.30
C THR A 197 -6.29 -7.28 -2.36
N MET A 198 -6.01 -6.49 -3.40
CA MET A 198 -6.94 -6.27 -4.52
C MET A 198 -7.19 -7.54 -5.34
N LEU A 199 -6.16 -8.34 -5.62
CA LEU A 199 -6.30 -9.64 -6.29
C LEU A 199 -7.20 -10.60 -5.50
N THR A 200 -7.03 -10.64 -4.18
CA THR A 200 -7.86 -11.46 -3.28
C THR A 200 -9.31 -11.02 -3.33
N ALA A 201 -9.56 -9.71 -3.25
CA ALA A 201 -10.90 -9.13 -3.27
C ALA A 201 -11.57 -9.21 -4.65
N ALA A 202 -10.81 -9.36 -5.72
CA ALA A 202 -11.31 -9.44 -7.10
C ALA A 202 -11.61 -10.88 -7.53
N LYS A 203 -11.37 -11.88 -6.66
CA LYS A 203 -11.68 -13.29 -6.95
C LYS A 203 -13.13 -13.44 -7.42
N GLY A 204 -13.33 -14.09 -8.57
CA GLY A 204 -14.65 -14.24 -9.20
C GLY A 204 -15.16 -13.03 -10.00
N ASP A 205 -14.44 -11.90 -10.04
CA ASP A 205 -14.77 -10.73 -10.86
C ASP A 205 -13.69 -10.51 -11.93
N VAL A 206 -13.98 -11.00 -13.14
CA VAL A 206 -13.05 -10.98 -14.27
C VAL A 206 -12.62 -9.55 -14.63
N ARG A 207 -13.55 -8.60 -14.63
CA ARG A 207 -13.25 -7.21 -15.04
C ARG A 207 -12.34 -6.52 -14.03
N ARG A 208 -12.58 -6.76 -12.74
CA ARG A 208 -11.70 -6.24 -11.68
C ARG A 208 -10.34 -6.88 -11.74
N LEU A 209 -10.25 -8.18 -11.99
CA LEU A 209 -8.97 -8.87 -12.15
C LEU A 209 -8.15 -8.34 -13.31
N GLU A 210 -8.76 -8.11 -14.48
CA GLU A 210 -8.10 -7.49 -15.63
C GLU A 210 -7.58 -6.09 -15.29
N THR A 211 -8.42 -5.26 -14.64
CA THR A 211 -8.03 -3.89 -14.23
C THR A 211 -6.88 -3.90 -13.20
N VAL A 212 -6.92 -4.81 -12.23
CA VAL A 212 -5.87 -4.97 -11.22
C VAL A 212 -4.57 -5.44 -11.87
N LEU A 213 -4.65 -6.39 -12.80
CA LEU A 213 -3.50 -6.89 -13.55
C LEU A 213 -2.83 -5.79 -14.37
N GLU A 214 -3.60 -5.02 -15.13
CA GLU A 214 -3.09 -3.86 -15.88
C GLU A 214 -2.38 -2.85 -14.96
N SER A 215 -2.97 -2.58 -13.80
CA SER A 215 -2.37 -1.68 -12.80
C SER A 215 -1.07 -2.23 -12.22
N ILE A 216 -0.99 -3.53 -11.94
CA ILE A 216 0.23 -4.20 -11.48
C ILE A 216 1.32 -4.08 -12.55
N GLN A 217 1.00 -4.43 -13.80
CA GLN A 217 1.94 -4.40 -14.92
C GLN A 217 2.50 -3.00 -15.19
N LYS A 218 1.67 -1.97 -14.96
CA LYS A 218 2.05 -0.57 -15.15
C LYS A 218 2.88 0.02 -14.01
N ASN A 219 2.57 -0.33 -12.75
CA ASN A 219 3.07 0.41 -11.59
C ASN A 219 4.09 -0.36 -10.74
N ILE A 220 4.17 -1.68 -10.85
CA ILE A 220 5.14 -2.49 -10.10
C ILE A 220 6.31 -2.84 -11.02
N TYR A 221 7.49 -2.29 -10.70
CA TYR A 221 8.69 -2.44 -11.52
C TYR A 221 9.62 -3.56 -11.05
N SER A 222 9.46 -4.00 -9.81
CA SER A 222 10.35 -4.99 -9.20
C SER A 222 9.93 -6.41 -9.61
N SER A 223 10.76 -7.09 -10.40
CA SER A 223 10.50 -8.46 -10.86
C SER A 223 10.27 -9.45 -9.72
N SER A 224 10.91 -9.24 -8.55
CA SER A 224 10.66 -10.09 -7.37
C SER A 224 9.26 -9.88 -6.80
N HIS A 225 8.75 -8.66 -6.80
CA HIS A 225 7.38 -8.37 -6.35
C HIS A 225 6.34 -8.89 -7.35
N ILE A 226 6.58 -8.74 -8.65
CA ILE A 226 5.71 -9.34 -9.69
C ILE A 226 5.67 -10.87 -9.55
N PHE A 227 6.81 -11.51 -9.31
CA PHE A 227 6.85 -12.97 -9.11
C PHE A 227 6.10 -13.38 -7.84
N LYS A 228 6.27 -12.64 -6.75
CA LYS A 228 5.51 -12.86 -5.51
C LYS A 228 4.00 -12.74 -5.76
N LEU A 229 3.57 -11.72 -6.50
CA LEU A 229 2.15 -11.55 -6.86
C LEU A 229 1.62 -12.67 -7.75
N ALA A 230 2.42 -13.19 -8.68
CA ALA A 230 2.06 -14.37 -9.46
C ALA A 230 1.82 -15.59 -8.54
N GLN A 231 2.68 -15.79 -7.54
CA GLN A 231 2.52 -16.86 -6.54
C GLN A 231 1.30 -16.65 -5.65
N ASP A 232 1.06 -15.42 -5.19
CA ASP A 232 -0.11 -15.10 -4.37
C ASP A 232 -1.41 -15.31 -5.15
N ALA A 233 -1.49 -14.82 -6.41
CA ALA A 233 -2.62 -15.06 -7.31
C ALA A 233 -2.87 -16.57 -7.50
N PHE A 234 -1.81 -17.35 -7.71
CA PHE A 234 -1.93 -18.81 -7.83
C PHE A 234 -2.54 -19.43 -6.55
N LYS A 235 -2.01 -19.08 -5.38
CA LYS A 235 -2.51 -19.58 -4.09
C LYS A 235 -3.98 -19.24 -3.86
N ILE A 236 -4.39 -18.01 -4.18
CA ILE A 236 -5.79 -17.56 -4.06
C ILE A 236 -6.69 -18.35 -5.04
N ALA A 237 -6.18 -18.66 -6.22
CA ALA A 237 -6.91 -19.37 -7.26
C ALA A 237 -7.17 -20.83 -6.88
N THR A 238 -6.22 -21.47 -6.20
CA THR A 238 -6.28 -22.90 -5.83
C THR A 238 -6.71 -23.16 -4.38
N LEU A 239 -7.26 -22.16 -3.69
CA LEU A 239 -7.63 -22.27 -2.28
C LEU A 239 -8.65 -23.42 -2.07
N MET A 240 -8.37 -24.27 -1.07
CA MET A 240 -8.81 -25.68 -0.99
C MET A 240 -10.32 -25.97 -0.86
N ASP A 241 -11.17 -24.94 -0.80
CA ASP A 241 -12.61 -25.10 -0.55
C ASP A 241 -13.49 -24.77 -1.77
N SER A 242 -12.88 -24.48 -2.93
CA SER A 242 -13.58 -24.11 -4.16
C SER A 242 -12.89 -24.66 -5.41
N LEU A 243 -13.65 -24.82 -6.51
CA LEU A 243 -13.05 -25.07 -7.82
C LEU A 243 -12.02 -23.98 -8.14
N PRO A 244 -10.88 -24.31 -8.80
CA PRO A 244 -9.87 -23.32 -9.11
C PRO A 244 -10.41 -22.16 -9.95
N ASP A 245 -10.09 -20.93 -9.54
CA ASP A 245 -10.47 -19.75 -10.32
C ASP A 245 -9.58 -19.64 -11.57
N ILE A 246 -10.12 -20.05 -12.72
CA ILE A 246 -9.42 -20.07 -14.00
C ILE A 246 -8.92 -18.66 -14.39
N THR A 247 -9.69 -17.62 -14.06
CA THR A 247 -9.32 -16.24 -14.41
C THR A 247 -8.13 -15.77 -13.58
N LEU A 248 -8.09 -16.14 -12.30
CA LEU A 248 -6.97 -15.83 -11.44
C LEU A 248 -5.72 -16.66 -11.75
N LEU A 249 -5.88 -17.90 -12.22
CA LEU A 249 -4.79 -18.69 -12.78
C LEU A 249 -4.19 -18.03 -14.04
N LYS A 250 -5.03 -17.46 -14.91
CA LYS A 250 -4.58 -16.70 -16.08
C LYS A 250 -3.78 -15.46 -15.63
N VAL A 251 -4.29 -14.68 -14.68
CA VAL A 251 -3.58 -13.54 -14.08
C VAL A 251 -2.22 -13.97 -13.51
N SER A 252 -2.19 -15.06 -12.75
CA SER A 252 -0.96 -15.63 -12.19
C SER A 252 0.06 -15.98 -13.29
N LEU A 253 -0.38 -16.63 -14.36
CA LEU A 253 0.48 -17.00 -15.48
C LEU A 253 1.02 -15.76 -16.20
N GLU A 254 0.19 -14.76 -16.47
CA GLU A 254 0.61 -13.53 -17.15
C GLU A 254 1.67 -12.76 -16.35
N LEU A 255 1.47 -12.61 -15.03
CA LEU A 255 2.47 -12.04 -14.13
C LEU A 255 3.76 -12.87 -14.11
N GLY A 256 3.64 -14.20 -14.06
CA GLY A 256 4.78 -15.12 -14.09
C GLY A 256 5.61 -14.97 -15.37
N LEU A 257 4.96 -14.94 -16.54
CA LEU A 257 5.62 -14.77 -17.84
C LEU A 257 6.33 -13.42 -17.96
N GLN A 258 5.74 -12.33 -17.45
CA GLN A 258 6.37 -11.01 -17.44
C GLN A 258 7.72 -11.04 -16.71
N THR A 259 7.84 -11.76 -15.59
CA THR A 259 9.10 -11.85 -14.84
C THR A 259 10.19 -12.57 -15.62
N VAL A 260 9.83 -13.64 -16.34
CA VAL A 260 10.75 -14.41 -17.18
C VAL A 260 11.20 -13.59 -18.37
N LEU A 261 10.28 -12.88 -19.04
CA LEU A 261 10.58 -12.05 -20.19
C LEU A 261 11.51 -10.88 -19.81
N THR A 262 11.20 -10.19 -18.72
CA THR A 262 12.02 -9.06 -18.24
C THR A 262 13.42 -9.54 -17.83
N ALA A 263 13.52 -10.69 -17.16
CA ALA A 263 14.81 -11.30 -16.83
C ALA A 263 15.60 -11.72 -18.08
N ALA A 264 14.93 -12.30 -19.08
CA ALA A 264 15.55 -12.74 -20.33
C ALA A 264 16.08 -11.57 -21.17
N LEU A 265 15.35 -10.44 -21.21
CA LEU A 265 15.76 -9.22 -21.91
C LEU A 265 16.87 -8.45 -21.18
N SER A 266 17.02 -8.63 -19.86
CA SER A 266 18.06 -7.99 -19.05
C SER A 266 19.44 -8.67 -19.10
N LEU A 267 19.61 -9.76 -19.85
CA LEU A 267 20.87 -10.48 -19.98
C LEU A 267 21.71 -9.92 -21.15
N PRO A 268 22.87 -9.28 -20.92
CA PRO A 268 23.96 -9.37 -21.88
C PRO A 268 24.44 -10.82 -21.88
N SER A 269 24.79 -11.35 -23.05
CA SER A 269 25.21 -12.73 -23.28
C SER A 269 26.24 -13.25 -22.26
N SER A 270 25.80 -13.81 -21.14
CA SER A 270 26.60 -14.75 -20.36
C SER A 270 25.71 -15.61 -19.46
N LYS A 271 25.85 -16.90 -19.67
CA LYS A 271 24.97 -17.96 -19.18
C LYS A 271 25.14 -18.17 -17.66
N SER A 272 24.11 -18.76 -17.05
CA SER A 272 24.22 -19.81 -16.01
C SER A 272 23.84 -19.50 -14.55
N CYS A 273 23.72 -18.25 -14.09
CA CYS A 273 23.47 -18.01 -12.65
C CYS A 273 21.99 -18.05 -12.23
N MET A 274 21.08 -17.44 -12.99
CA MET A 274 19.66 -17.30 -12.59
C MET A 274 18.84 -18.60 -12.73
N ALA A 275 19.18 -19.49 -13.67
CA ALA A 275 18.48 -20.76 -13.87
C ALA A 275 18.64 -21.74 -12.69
N GLN A 276 19.64 -21.55 -11.83
CA GLN A 276 19.85 -22.36 -10.64
C GLN A 276 19.00 -21.92 -9.44
N ASN A 277 18.65 -20.64 -9.33
CA ASN A 277 17.80 -20.15 -8.23
C ASN A 277 16.32 -20.49 -8.46
N VAL A 278 15.84 -20.46 -9.70
CA VAL A 278 14.48 -20.92 -10.04
C VAL A 278 14.35 -22.43 -9.77
N ARG A 279 15.34 -23.25 -10.15
CA ARG A 279 15.34 -24.70 -9.83
C ARG A 279 15.46 -24.99 -8.33
N ARG A 280 16.17 -24.17 -7.54
CA ARG A 280 16.29 -24.35 -6.09
C ARG A 280 15.05 -23.91 -5.33
N SER A 281 14.31 -22.92 -5.81
CA SER A 281 13.05 -22.49 -5.20
C SER A 281 11.92 -23.46 -5.48
N TYR A 282 11.88 -24.06 -6.68
CA TYR A 282 10.98 -25.18 -6.97
C TYR A 282 11.34 -26.41 -6.11
N ARG A 283 12.62 -26.80 -6.05
CA ARG A 283 13.02 -28.02 -5.32
C ARG A 283 12.86 -27.94 -3.79
N ARG A 284 12.90 -26.74 -3.17
CA ARG A 284 12.70 -26.61 -1.71
C ARG A 284 11.24 -26.59 -1.25
N HIS A 285 10.28 -26.47 -2.16
CA HIS A 285 8.86 -26.66 -1.85
C HIS A 285 8.32 -28.00 -2.37
N SER A 286 9.16 -28.83 -3.00
CA SER A 286 8.78 -30.12 -3.57
C SER A 286 8.77 -31.29 -2.61
N ASP A 287 9.41 -31.19 -1.44
CA ASP A 287 9.68 -32.41 -0.67
C ASP A 287 8.57 -32.82 0.33
N ASP A 288 7.58 -31.97 0.62
CA ASP A 288 6.55 -32.31 1.63
C ASP A 288 5.08 -32.27 1.16
N THR A 289 4.76 -31.98 -0.10
CA THR A 289 3.33 -32.01 -0.55
C THR A 289 3.12 -32.28 -2.05
N ILE A 290 4.17 -32.63 -2.80
CA ILE A 290 4.10 -32.83 -4.26
C ILE A 290 4.11 -34.32 -4.60
N ILE A 291 2.99 -34.99 -4.38
CA ILE A 291 2.67 -36.20 -5.18
C ILE A 291 1.25 -36.11 -5.74
N HIS A 292 0.33 -35.36 -5.10
CA HIS A 292 -1.04 -35.21 -5.58
C HIS A 292 -1.31 -33.99 -6.47
N THR A 293 -0.50 -32.92 -6.39
CA THR A 293 -0.74 -31.65 -7.13
C THR A 293 -0.05 -31.59 -8.49
N GLU A 294 1.06 -32.30 -8.70
CA GLU A 294 1.79 -32.33 -9.98
C GLU A 294 0.98 -33.00 -11.12
N VAL A 295 0.14 -33.98 -10.77
CA VAL A 295 -0.75 -34.65 -11.74
C VAL A 295 -1.87 -33.71 -12.21
N SER A 296 -2.29 -32.76 -11.37
CA SER A 296 -3.36 -31.82 -11.72
C SER A 296 -2.90 -30.71 -12.67
N MET A 297 -1.71 -30.13 -12.49
CA MET A 297 -1.22 -29.05 -13.36
C MET A 297 -0.93 -29.51 -14.79
N ASN A 298 -0.28 -30.66 -14.97
CA ASN A 298 -0.01 -31.19 -16.30
C ASN A 298 -1.30 -31.57 -17.04
N THR A 299 -2.33 -31.99 -16.31
CA THR A 299 -3.67 -32.27 -16.88
C THR A 299 -4.40 -30.98 -17.28
N VAL A 300 -4.24 -29.89 -16.52
CA VAL A 300 -4.84 -28.59 -16.86
C VAL A 300 -4.13 -27.93 -18.04
N ILE A 301 -2.80 -28.02 -18.13
CA ILE A 301 -2.04 -27.51 -19.27
C ILE A 301 -2.42 -28.28 -20.56
N SER A 302 -2.61 -29.59 -20.48
CA SER A 302 -3.06 -30.41 -21.61
C SER A 302 -4.48 -30.07 -22.10
N LYS A 303 -5.39 -29.64 -21.22
CA LYS A 303 -6.78 -29.30 -21.56
C LYS A 303 -6.99 -27.87 -22.06
N VAL A 304 -6.02 -26.97 -21.86
CA VAL A 304 -6.10 -25.57 -22.35
C VAL A 304 -5.49 -25.45 -23.76
N THR A 305 -4.80 -26.48 -24.24
CA THR A 305 -4.17 -26.54 -25.57
C THR A 305 -4.96 -27.34 -26.63
N GLU A 306 -6.21 -27.75 -26.34
CA GLU A 306 -7.18 -28.27 -27.31
C GLU A 306 -8.45 -27.39 -27.30
#